data_AF-A0A3M1BUN5-F1
#
_entry.id   AF-A0A3M1BUN5-F1
#
_cell.length_a   1.000
_cell.length_b   1.000
_cell.length_c   1.000
_cell.angle_alpha   90.00
_cell.angle_beta   90.00
_cell.angle_gamma   90.00
#
_symmetry.space_group_name_H-M   'P 1'
#
loop_
_entity.id
_entity.type
_entity.pdbx_description
1 polymer ?
#
loop_
_entity_poly.entity_id
_entity_poly.type
_entity_poly.pdbx_seq_one_letter_code
_entity_poly.pdbx_strand_id
1 'polypeptide(L)' 'MQYKITEEGGFKYIETKGGDTTLVLLHGLFGALSNFSGILNHFGSKYNVVVPILPIYDLPLRKLSVTGLVDNLA' A
#
# COMPACT_ATOMS: atom_id res chain seq x y z
N MET A 1 -9.02 -0.11 14.31
CA MET A 1 -9.54 -1.05 13.28
C MET A 1 -8.40 -1.95 12.83
N GLN A 2 -8.65 -3.25 12.72
CA GLN A 2 -7.68 -4.19 12.17
C GLN A 2 -7.97 -4.30 10.66
N TYR A 3 -7.09 -3.77 9.83
CA TYR A 3 -7.25 -3.82 8.38
C TYR A 3 -6.85 -5.21 7.88
N LYS A 4 -7.69 -5.83 7.04
CA LYS A 4 -7.38 -7.11 6.40
C LYS A 4 -6.39 -6.88 5.26
N ILE A 5 -5.31 -7.64 5.26
CA ILE A 5 -4.38 -7.69 4.12
C ILE A 5 -4.97 -8.63 3.07
N THR A 6 -5.08 -8.14 1.85
CA THR A 6 -5.43 -8.90 0.65
C THR A 6 -4.15 -9.28 -0.08
N GLU A 7 -4.10 -10.50 -0.61
CA GLU A 7 -3.02 -10.98 -1.46
C GLU A 7 -3.61 -11.48 -2.78
N GLU A 8 -3.26 -10.84 -3.88
CA GLU A 8 -3.78 -11.12 -5.22
C GLU A 8 -2.71 -10.81 -6.27
N GLY A 9 -2.51 -11.72 -7.23
CA GLY A 9 -1.56 -11.50 -8.32
C GLY A 9 -0.11 -11.28 -7.91
N GLY A 10 0.29 -11.68 -6.69
CA GLY A 10 1.61 -11.41 -6.11
C GLY A 10 1.71 -10.08 -5.37
N PHE A 11 0.66 -9.27 -5.33
CA PHE A 11 0.60 -8.02 -4.58
C PHE A 11 -0.05 -8.24 -3.22
N LYS A 12 0.50 -7.57 -2.19
CA LYS A 12 -0.09 -7.51 -0.86
C LYS A 12 -0.51 -6.08 -0.56
N TYR A 13 -1.76 -5.87 -0.18
CA TYR A 13 -2.28 -4.53 0.05
C TYR A 13 -3.47 -4.50 1.01
N ILE A 14 -3.78 -3.31 1.51
CA ILE A 14 -5.03 -3.00 2.18
C ILE A 14 -5.89 -2.16 1.25
N GLU A 15 -7.20 -2.37 1.30
CA GLU A 15 -8.17 -1.68 0.47
C GLU A 15 -9.44 -1.38 1.27
N THR A 16 -9.96 -0.16 1.20
CA THR A 16 -11.17 0.24 1.94
C THR A 16 -12.48 0.00 1.18
N LYS A 17 -12.43 -0.11 -0.17
CA LYS A 17 -13.60 -0.30 -1.04
C LYS A 17 -14.73 0.72 -0.82
N GLY A 18 -14.37 1.96 -0.48
CA GLY A 18 -15.33 3.00 -0.13
C GLY A 18 -16.10 3.59 -1.31
N GLY A 19 -15.38 4.29 -2.19
CA GLY A 19 -15.97 4.99 -3.35
C GLY A 19 -15.20 4.75 -4.65
N ASP A 20 -15.68 5.32 -5.74
CA ASP A 20 -15.19 4.97 -7.10
C ASP A 20 -13.80 5.53 -7.43
N THR A 21 -13.39 6.61 -6.76
CA THR A 21 -12.05 7.21 -6.96
C THR A 21 -11.03 6.55 -6.04
N THR A 22 -9.95 6.05 -6.63
CA THR A 22 -8.88 5.35 -5.90
C THR A 22 -7.78 6.30 -5.44
N LEU A 23 -7.40 6.20 -4.16
CA LEU A 23 -6.25 6.89 -3.57
C LEU A 23 -5.19 5.85 -3.17
N VAL A 24 -4.04 5.87 -3.83
CA VAL A 24 -2.92 4.97 -3.53
C VAL A 24 -1.94 5.64 -2.57
N LEU A 25 -1.68 5.02 -1.42
CA LEU A 25 -0.75 5.54 -0.42
C LEU A 25 0.53 4.71 -0.41
N LEU A 26 1.61 5.29 -0.91
CA LEU A 26 2.94 4.67 -0.90
C LEU A 26 3.69 5.05 0.37
N HIS A 27 4.16 4.04 1.10
CA HIS A 27 4.91 4.22 2.33
C HIS A 27 6.42 4.27 2.07
N GLY A 28 7.16 4.87 3.00
CA GLY A 28 8.63 4.86 2.99
C GLY A 28 9.25 3.69 3.77
N LEU A 29 10.55 3.76 4.02
CA LEU A 29 11.25 2.83 4.90
C LEU A 29 10.64 2.88 6.31
N PHE A 30 10.48 1.71 6.94
CA PHE A 30 9.77 1.55 8.22
C PHE A 30 8.31 2.03 8.22
N GLY A 31 7.70 2.18 7.03
CA GLY A 31 6.29 2.51 6.90
C GLY A 31 5.42 1.44 7.56
N ALA A 32 4.82 1.78 8.70
CA ALA A 32 3.85 0.93 9.37
C ALA A 32 2.43 1.37 9.01
N LEU A 33 1.50 0.43 8.96
CA LEU A 33 0.08 0.70 8.68
C LEU A 33 -0.56 1.69 9.67
N SER A 34 0.00 1.80 10.89
CA SER A 34 -0.39 2.80 11.88
C SER A 34 -0.29 4.23 11.36
N ASN A 35 0.68 4.52 10.49
CA ASN A 35 0.89 5.85 9.92
C ASN A 35 -0.29 6.31 9.07
N PHE A 36 -1.01 5.36 8.47
CA PHE A 36 -2.14 5.64 7.58
C PHE A 36 -3.50 5.48 8.25
N SER A 37 -3.56 5.12 9.54
CA SER A 37 -4.82 4.90 10.25
C SER A 37 -5.77 6.10 10.18
N GLY A 38 -5.27 7.33 10.38
CA GLY A 38 -6.06 8.55 10.27
C GLY A 38 -6.58 8.81 8.84
N ILE A 39 -5.74 8.55 7.84
CA ILE A 39 -6.11 8.75 6.42
C ILE A 39 -7.16 7.72 6.01
N LEU A 40 -6.98 6.45 6.36
CA LEU A 40 -7.94 5.37 6.10
C LEU A 40 -9.29 5.66 6.78
N ASN A 41 -9.27 6.10 8.05
CA ASN A 41 -10.50 6.43 8.78
C ASN A 41 -11.25 7.62 8.18
N HIS A 42 -10.53 8.65 7.75
CA HIS A 42 -11.14 9.89 7.25
C HIS A 42 -11.61 9.78 5.80
N PHE A 43 -10.78 9.19 4.94
CA PHE A 43 -11.03 9.14 3.49
C PHE A 43 -11.62 7.82 3.01
N GLY A 44 -11.49 6.73 3.78
CA GLY A 44 -11.80 5.37 3.33
C GLY A 44 -13.26 5.08 3.03
N SER A 45 -14.20 5.90 3.50
CA SER A 45 -15.64 5.82 3.15
C SER A 45 -15.99 6.59 1.88
N LYS A 46 -15.19 7.62 1.52
CA LYS A 46 -15.42 8.49 0.36
C LYS A 46 -14.61 8.06 -0.87
N TYR A 47 -13.44 7.48 -0.63
CA TYR A 47 -12.50 7.03 -1.65
C TYR A 47 -12.17 5.55 -1.43
N ASN A 48 -11.82 4.85 -2.50
CA ASN A 48 -11.14 3.56 -2.36
C ASN A 48 -9.67 3.80 -2.00
N VAL A 49 -9.33 3.75 -0.72
CA VAL A 49 -7.96 3.96 -0.26
C VAL A 49 -7.22 2.62 -0.31
N VAL A 50 -6.14 2.58 -1.09
CA VAL A 50 -5.30 1.40 -1.31
C VAL A 50 -3.91 1.65 -0.74
N VAL A 51 -3.42 0.75 0.12
CA VAL A 51 -2.08 0.80 0.70
C VAL A 51 -1.32 -0.46 0.33
N PRO A 52 -0.49 -0.44 -0.72
CA PRO A 52 0.37 -1.58 -1.06
C PRO A 52 1.47 -1.74 -0.01
N ILE A 53 1.82 -3.00 0.27
CA ILE A 53 2.97 -3.37 1.07
C ILE A 53 4.14 -3.51 0.10
N LEU A 54 5.04 -2.53 0.11
CA LEU A 54 6.20 -2.52 -0.78
C LEU A 54 7.25 -3.55 -0.32
N PRO A 55 7.84 -4.35 -1.23
CA PRO A 55 8.83 -5.37 -0.89
C PRO A 55 10.22 -4.77 -0.60
N ILE A 56 10.30 -3.66 0.16
CA ILE A 56 11.54 -2.89 0.37
C ILE A 56 12.67 -3.77 0.92
N TYR A 57 12.35 -4.75 1.78
CA TYR A 57 13.33 -5.65 2.38
C TYR A 57 13.48 -6.98 1.64
N ASP A 58 12.55 -7.31 0.73
CA ASP A 58 12.51 -8.58 0.02
C ASP A 58 13.11 -8.47 -1.40
N LEU A 59 13.39 -7.25 -1.87
CA LEU A 59 14.02 -7.03 -3.17
C LEU A 59 15.46 -7.57 -3.19
N PRO A 60 15.87 -8.27 -4.27
CA PRO A 60 17.27 -8.61 -4.47
C PRO A 60 18.15 -7.35 -4.45
N LEU A 61 19.33 -7.41 -3.85
CA LEU A 61 20.24 -6.25 -3.72
C LEU A 61 20.47 -5.50 -5.05
N ARG A 62 20.54 -6.22 -6.17
CA ARG A 62 20.72 -5.62 -7.50
C ARG A 62 19.51 -4.84 -8.02
N LYS A 63 18.33 -5.11 -7.47
CA LYS A 63 17.06 -4.44 -7.78
C LYS A 63 16.63 -3.44 -6.70
N LEU A 64 17.38 -3.35 -5.59
CA LEU A 64 17.08 -2.44 -4.48
C LEU A 64 17.40 -0.99 -4.87
N SER A 65 16.46 -0.38 -5.59
CA SER A 65 16.52 1.00 -6.08
C SER A 65 15.11 1.58 -6.14
N VAL A 66 14.98 2.90 -6.25
CA VAL A 66 13.67 3.54 -6.44
C VAL A 66 12.98 3.01 -7.70
N THR A 67 13.73 2.85 -8.80
CA THR A 67 13.20 2.26 -10.05
C THR A 67 12.69 0.84 -9.82
N GLY A 68 13.46 0.00 -9.13
CA GLY A 68 13.04 -1.37 -8.83
C GLY A 68 11.79 -1.45 -7.94
N LEU A 69 11.55 -0.47 -7.06
CA LEU A 69 10.31 -0.38 -6.29
C LEU A 69 9.11 0.02 -7.17
N VAL A 70 9.31 0.93 -8.13
CA VAL A 70 8.26 1.33 -9.09
C VAL A 70 7.84 0.16 -9.98
N ASP A 71 8.78 -0.70 -10.40
CA ASP A 71 8.46 -1.91 -11.17
C ASP A 71 7.54 -2.89 -10.41
N ASN A 72 7.45 -2.78 -9.08
CA ASN A 72 6.55 -3.59 -8.25
C ASN A 72 5.18 -2.92 -8.02
N LEU A 73 4.87 -1.86 -8.78
CA LEU A 73 3.58 -1.16 -8.75
C LEU A 73 2.90 -1.14 -10.14
N ALA A 74 3.53 -1.76 -11.15
CA ALA A 74 3.12 -1.76 -12.55
C ALA A 74 2.62 -3.14 -13.02
#